data_AF-A0A357VNZ9-F1
#
_entry.id   AF-A0A357VNZ9-F1
#
_cell.length_a   1.000
_cell.length_b   1.000
_cell.length_c   1.000
_cell.angle_alpha   90.00
_cell.angle_beta   90.00
_cell.angle_gamma   90.00
#
_symmetry.space_group_name_H-M   'P 1'
#
loop_
_entity.id
_entity.type
_entity.pdbx_description
1 polymer ?
#
loop_
_entity_poly.entity_id
_entity_poly.type
_entity_poly.pdbx_seq_one_letter_code
_entity_poly.pdbx_strand_id
1 'polypeptide(L)' 'VEQRNRMFVGDEVEVIGPKVQFKQKIEKMWDEEGREIEVAPHPQMIVKIPVVNPVEELYILRRESKNNV' A
#
# COMPACT_ATOMS: atom_id res chain seq x y z
N VAL A 1 -5.58 -0.60 4.60
CA VAL A 1 -5.47 -0.03 3.23
C VAL A 1 -6.42 -0.81 2.34
N GLU A 2 -7.38 -0.14 1.71
CA GLU A 2 -8.22 -0.77 0.69
C GLU A 2 -7.52 -0.69 -0.66
N GLN A 3 -7.26 -1.85 -1.26
CA GLN A 3 -6.55 -1.88 -2.53
C GLN A 3 -7.48 -1.54 -3.71
N ARG A 4 -7.06 -0.61 -4.58
CA ARG A 4 -7.67 -0.38 -5.91
C ARG A 4 -6.88 -1.03 -7.06
N ASN A 5 -5.56 -1.11 -6.95
CA ASN A 5 -4.65 -1.68 -7.94
C ASN A 5 -3.74 -2.70 -7.29
N ARG A 6 -3.39 -3.77 -8.01
CA ARG A 6 -2.54 -4.87 -7.52
C ARG A 6 -1.26 -4.36 -6.85
N MET A 7 -1.03 -4.74 -5.58
CA MET A 7 0.16 -4.40 -4.79
C MET A 7 0.93 -5.67 -4.42
N PHE A 8 2.25 -5.56 -4.34
CA PHE A 8 3.16 -6.64 -3.95
C PHE A 8 4.02 -6.21 -2.76
N VAL A 9 4.39 -7.17 -1.92
CA VAL A 9 5.51 -6.99 -1.00
C VAL A 9 6.76 -6.66 -1.83
N GLY A 10 7.47 -5.61 -1.42
CA GLY A 10 8.62 -5.07 -2.13
C GLY A 10 8.32 -3.89 -3.04
N ASP A 11 7.06 -3.57 -3.33
CA ASP A 11 6.71 -2.36 -4.09
C ASP A 11 7.09 -1.09 -3.32
N GLU A 12 7.61 -0.10 -4.05
CA GLU A 12 7.71 1.28 -3.55
C GLU A 12 6.38 2.00 -3.75
N VAL A 13 5.85 2.55 -2.66
CA VAL A 13 4.58 3.27 -2.63
C VAL A 13 4.78 4.64 -2.00
N GLU A 14 4.00 5.59 -2.47
CA GLU A 14 3.92 6.94 -1.94
C GLU A 14 2.62 7.11 -1.17
N VAL A 15 2.73 7.54 0.08
CA VAL A 15 1.59 7.90 0.91
C VAL A 15 1.40 9.40 0.83
N ILE A 16 0.20 9.83 0.44
CA ILE A 16 -0.16 11.23 0.24
C ILE A 16 -1.34 11.56 1.13
N GLY A 17 -1.13 12.49 2.06
CA GLY A 17 -2.16 13.09 2.90
C GLY A 17 -2.16 14.62 2.79
N PRO A 18 -3.08 15.32 3.49
CA PRO A 18 -3.20 16.77 3.41
C PRO A 18 -1.98 17.55 3.91
N LYS A 19 -1.19 16.96 4.82
CA LYS A 19 -0.05 17.60 5.49
C LYS A 19 1.26 16.82 5.36
N VAL A 20 1.20 15.60 4.82
CA VAL A 20 2.34 14.69 4.74
C VAL A 20 2.38 14.02 3.38
N GLN A 21 3.59 13.85 2.86
CA GLN A 21 3.86 13.05 1.68
C GLN A 21 5.20 12.36 1.90
N PHE A 22 5.22 11.03 1.80
CA PHE A 22 6.43 10.25 1.96
C PHE A 22 6.37 8.95 1.15
N LYS A 23 7.55 8.46 0.77
CA LYS A 23 7.70 7.17 0.09
C LYS A 23 8.11 6.10 1.09
N GLN A 24 7.64 4.88 0.88
CA GLN A 24 8.06 3.70 1.63
C GLN A 24 8.03 2.46 0.76
N LYS A 25 8.75 1.43 1.18
CA LYS A 25 8.64 0.08 0.62
C LYS A 25 7.62 -0.71 1.42
N ILE A 26 6.81 -1.53 0.75
CA ILE A 26 5.95 -2.51 1.44
C ILE A 26 6.84 -3.66 1.91
N GLU A 27 7.19 -3.70 3.20
CA GLU A 27 8.04 -4.78 3.73
C GLU A 27 7.28 -6.06 4.00
N LYS A 28 6.03 -5.94 4.45
CA LYS A 28 5.11 -7.04 4.76
C LYS A 28 3.68 -6.58 4.52
N MET A 29 2.79 -7.54 4.30
CA MET A 29 1.38 -7.28 4.11
C MET A 29 0.55 -8.43 4.70
N TRP A 30 -0.60 -8.10 5.29
CA TRP A 30 -1.53 -9.08 5.84
C TRP A 30 -2.94 -8.86 5.31
N ASP A 31 -3.70 -9.94 5.14
CA ASP A 31 -5.12 -9.89 4.84
C ASP A 31 -5.98 -9.54 6.09
N GLU A 32 -7.30 -9.50 5.92
CA GLU A 32 -8.24 -9.22 7.02
C GLU A 32 -8.24 -10.30 8.11
N GLU A 33 -7.91 -11.55 7.75
CA GLU A 33 -7.78 -12.68 8.66
C GLU A 33 -6.43 -12.66 9.42
N GLY A 34 -5.54 -11.72 9.09
CA GLY A 34 -4.22 -11.59 9.71
C GLY A 34 -3.15 -12.54 9.14
N ARG A 35 -3.40 -13.16 7.99
CA ARG A 35 -2.43 -14.02 7.31
C ARG A 35 -1.49 -13.18 6.48
N GLU A 36 -0.19 -13.48 6.55
CA GLU A 36 0.84 -12.80 5.74
C GLU A 36 0.65 -13.17 4.26
N ILE A 37 0.66 -12.15 3.39
CA ILE A 37 0.45 -12.30 1.94
C ILE A 37 1.53 -11.53 1.17
N GLU A 38 2.02 -12.14 0.10
CA GLU A 38 3.01 -11.51 -0.80
C GLU A 38 2.36 -10.58 -1.82
N VAL A 39 1.07 -10.78 -2.08
CA VAL A 39 0.31 -10.05 -3.09
C VAL A 39 -1.11 -9.84 -2.62
N ALA A 40 -1.64 -8.65 -2.90
CA ALA A 40 -3.07 -8.39 -2.86
C ALA A 40 -3.58 -8.49 -4.30
N PRO A 41 -4.28 -9.56 -4.72
CA PRO A 41 -4.62 -9.76 -6.13
C PRO A 41 -6.01 -9.20 -6.51
N HIS A 42 -6.89 -8.96 -5.53
CA HIS A 42 -8.27 -8.58 -5.77
C HIS A 42 -8.50 -7.09 -5.47
N PRO A 43 -9.17 -6.35 -6.38
CA PRO A 43 -9.66 -5.01 -6.07
C PRO A 43 -10.57 -5.04 -4.84
N GLN A 44 -10.60 -3.95 -4.07
CA GLN A 44 -11.34 -3.78 -2.82
C GLN A 44 -10.87 -4.69 -1.66
N MET A 45 -9.83 -5.50 -1.87
CA MET A 45 -9.23 -6.26 -0.77
C MET A 45 -8.65 -5.31 0.28
N ILE A 46 -9.06 -5.48 1.52
CA ILE A 46 -8.50 -4.75 2.65
C ILE A 46 -7.24 -5.49 3.11
N VAL A 47 -6.15 -4.74 3.18
CA VAL A 47 -4.86 -5.25 3.66
C VAL A 47 -4.28 -4.35 4.73
N LYS A 48 -3.48 -4.94 5.61
CA LYS A 48 -2.67 -4.25 6.60
C LYS A 48 -1.22 -4.24 6.10
N ILE A 49 -0.57 -3.09 6.17
CA ILE A 49 0.85 -2.92 5.85
C ILE A 49 1.49 -2.11 6.97
N PRO A 50 2.78 -2.33 7.27
CA PRO A 50 3.51 -1.45 8.18
C PRO A 50 3.72 -0.09 7.51
N VAL A 51 3.61 0.98 8.28
CA VAL A 51 3.87 2.36 7.82
C VAL A 51 5.03 2.96 8.62
N VAL A 52 5.91 3.67 7.93
CA VAL A 52 7.11 4.28 8.55
C VAL A 52 6.80 5.60 9.25
N ASN A 53 5.69 6.24 8.89
CA ASN A 53 5.21 7.49 9.47
C ASN A 53 3.71 7.36 9.82
N PRO A 54 3.21 8.13 10.80
CA PRO A 54 1.77 8.18 11.10
C PRO A 54 0.94 8.56 9.87
N VAL A 55 -0.20 7.89 9.72
CA VAL A 55 -1.18 8.12 8.65
C VAL A 55 -2.57 8.29 9.25
N GLU A 56 -3.46 8.93 8.51
CA GLU A 56 -4.87 9.06 8.89
C GLU A 56 -5.79 8.44 7.83
N GLU A 57 -7.07 8.35 8.16
CA GLU A 57 -8.09 7.89 7.21
C GLU A 57 -8.10 8.76 5.94
N LEU A 58 -8.46 8.13 4.82
CA LEU A 58 -8.52 8.75 3.49
C LEU A 58 -7.18 9.19 2.89
N TYR A 59 -6.04 8.89 3.54
CA TYR A 59 -4.73 9.05 2.92
C TYR A 59 -4.62 8.12 1.71
N ILE A 60 -4.01 8.62 0.64
CA ILE A 60 -3.91 7.91 -0.62
C ILE A 60 -2.58 7.19 -0.68
N LEU A 61 -2.63 5.92 -1.09
CA LEU A 61 -1.45 5.13 -1.40
C LEU A 61 -1.32 5.01 -2.92
N ARG A 62 -0.21 5.50 -3.47
CA ARG A 62 0.07 5.52 -4.90
C ARG A 62 1.33 4.74 -5.19
N ARG A 63 1.27 3.80 -6.13
CA ARG A 63 2.46 3.17 -6.71
C ARG A 63 2.80 3.86 -8.02
N GLU A 64 4.10 4.06 -8.29
CA GLU A 64 4.52 4.48 -9.62
C GLU A 64 4.23 3.35 -10.63
N SER A 65 3.47 3.66 -11.67
CA SER A 65 3.33 2.75 -12.81
C SER A 65 4.67 2.71 -13.54
N LYS A 66 5.30 1.54 -13.65
CA LYS A 66 6.38 1.36 -14.62
C LYS A 66 5.78 1.46 -16.03
N ASN A 67 5.64 2.69 -16.53
CA ASN A 67 5.52 2.91 -17.95
C ASN A 67 6.90 2.59 -18.54
N ASN A 68 7.05 1.37 -19.04
CA ASN A 68 8.09 1.10 -20.02
C ASN A 68 7.65 1.83 -21.30
N VAL A 69 8.16 3.05 -21.48
CA VAL A 69 8.22 3.72 -22.79
C VAL A 69 9.18 2.98 -23.71
#